data_AF-A0A0M5M273-F1
#
_entry.id   AF-A0A0M5M273-F1
#
_cell.length_a   1.000
_cell.length_b   1.000
_cell.length_c   1.000
_cell.angle_alpha   90.00
_cell.angle_beta   90.00
_cell.angle_gamma   90.00
#
_symmetry.space_group_name_H-M   'P 1'
#
loop_
_entity.id
_entity.type
_entity.pdbx_description
1 polymer ?
#
loop_
_entity_poly.entity_id
_entity_poly.type
_entity_poly.pdbx_seq_one_letter_code
_entity_poly.pdbx_strand_id
1 'polypeptide(L)'
;MNSSSLAPFNGRQFMDVPSSASTSSNKLQFYSMLNLDNPVFCCFLFWSSVLVIKMLLMSLLTALQRFRFKVFPNREDLFFKNTEVQFNDPNVERVRRAHRNDMENILPYFTMALLYICINPSPAIARNLFRVASIARIIHTLVYAFYPVPQPARVISWFTMYAITMYMASDVGLQMLKYI
;
A
#
# COMPACT_ATOMS: atom_id res chain seq x y z
N MET A 1 -22.05 39.62 -63.51
CA MET A 1 -20.98 40.46 -62.92
C MET A 1 -20.96 40.14 -61.44
N ASN A 2 -20.18 39.12 -61.04
CA ASN A 2 -18.81 39.24 -60.51
C ASN A 2 -18.80 40.14 -59.27
N SER A 3 -18.40 39.72 -58.07
CA SER A 3 -17.21 38.91 -57.78
C SER A 3 -17.26 38.31 -56.38
N SER A 4 -16.97 37.01 -56.32
CA SER A 4 -16.49 36.27 -55.15
C SER A 4 -15.18 36.87 -54.61
N SER A 5 -15.15 37.25 -53.32
CA SER A 5 -13.92 37.59 -52.61
C SER A 5 -13.60 36.54 -51.55
N LEU A 6 -12.44 35.92 -51.75
CA LEU A 6 -11.84 34.84 -50.97
C LEU A 6 -11.58 35.23 -49.50
N ALA A 7 -11.93 34.35 -48.58
CA ALA A 7 -11.47 34.42 -47.19
C ALA A 7 -9.99 33.98 -47.11
N PRO A 8 -9.13 34.68 -46.34
CA PRO A 8 -7.74 34.25 -46.20
C PRO A 8 -7.66 33.10 -45.20
N PHE A 9 -7.25 31.94 -45.68
CA PHE A 9 -6.64 30.89 -44.86
C PHE A 9 -5.36 31.48 -44.26
N ASN A 10 -5.32 31.71 -42.95
CA ASN A 10 -4.07 32.00 -42.27
C ASN A 10 -3.87 31.00 -41.14
N GLY A 11 -2.91 30.10 -41.36
CA GLY A 11 -2.53 29.06 -40.43
C GLY A 11 -1.87 29.60 -39.17
N ARG A 12 -2.15 28.92 -38.06
CA ARG A 12 -1.27 28.54 -36.94
C ARG A 12 -2.16 28.23 -35.72
N GLN A 13 -2.76 27.04 -35.72
CA GLN A 13 -3.05 26.34 -34.46
C GLN A 13 -1.69 25.84 -33.93
N PHE A 14 -0.94 26.71 -33.26
CA PHE A 14 0.25 26.32 -32.51
C PHE A 14 -0.03 26.59 -31.03
N MET A 15 -0.27 25.48 -30.32
CA MET A 15 -0.18 25.33 -28.86
C MET A 15 -0.98 26.37 -28.06
N ASP A 16 -2.19 25.99 -27.68
CA ASP A 16 -2.83 26.50 -26.47
C ASP A 16 -1.92 26.17 -25.28
N VAL A 17 -0.99 27.08 -24.97
CA VAL A 17 -0.24 27.04 -23.72
C VAL A 17 -1.28 27.08 -22.60
N PRO A 18 -1.38 26.05 -21.74
CA PRO A 18 -2.40 26.04 -20.71
C PRO A 18 -2.21 27.29 -19.85
N SER A 19 -3.28 28.08 -19.77
CA SER A 19 -3.31 29.33 -18.99
C SER A 19 -2.66 29.12 -17.62
N SER A 20 -1.78 30.05 -17.23
CA SER A 20 -1.05 30.03 -15.94
C SER A 20 -1.95 29.85 -14.72
N ALA A 21 -3.24 30.21 -14.85
CA ALA A 21 -4.28 29.93 -13.86
C ALA A 21 -4.53 28.42 -13.72
N SER A 22 -4.78 27.68 -14.80
CA SER A 22 -5.06 26.23 -14.77
C SER A 22 -3.91 25.40 -14.20
N THR A 23 -2.67 25.78 -14.52
CA THR A 23 -1.45 25.12 -13.99
C THR A 23 -1.27 25.38 -12.49
N SER A 24 -1.63 26.57 -12.02
CA SER A 24 -1.63 26.92 -10.59
C SER A 24 -2.76 26.20 -9.84
N SER A 25 -3.95 26.10 -10.43
CA SER A 25 -5.11 25.36 -9.87
C SER A 25 -4.82 23.88 -9.71
N ASN A 26 -4.19 23.24 -10.71
CA ASN A 26 -3.84 21.82 -10.65
C ASN A 26 -2.73 21.54 -9.62
N LYS A 27 -1.74 22.42 -9.49
CA LYS A 27 -0.76 22.34 -8.39
C LYS A 27 -1.42 22.50 -7.02
N LEU A 28 -2.28 23.50 -6.84
CA LEU A 28 -3.04 23.70 -5.59
C LEU A 28 -3.92 22.50 -5.24
N GLN A 29 -4.56 21.87 -6.23
CA GLN A 29 -5.35 20.66 -6.00
C GLN A 29 -4.48 19.46 -5.61
N PHE A 30 -3.32 19.25 -6.24
CA PHE A 30 -2.42 18.17 -5.85
C PHE A 30 -1.87 18.35 -4.42
N TYR A 31 -1.42 19.56 -4.06
CA TYR A 31 -1.03 19.84 -2.67
C TYR A 31 -2.20 19.67 -1.71
N SER A 32 -3.41 20.05 -2.10
CA SER A 32 -4.63 19.83 -1.31
C SER A 32 -4.91 18.33 -1.05
N MET A 33 -4.51 17.42 -1.94
CA MET A 33 -4.74 15.98 -1.75
C MET A 33 -3.84 15.36 -0.68
N LEU A 34 -2.58 15.80 -0.58
CA LEU A 34 -1.59 15.33 0.41
C LEU A 34 -1.44 16.28 1.61
N ASN A 35 -2.51 16.99 1.95
CA ASN A 35 -2.58 17.86 3.12
C ASN A 35 -3.46 17.25 4.22
N LEU A 36 -3.24 17.69 5.46
CA LEU A 36 -4.02 17.26 6.63
C LEU A 36 -5.50 17.68 6.57
N ASP A 37 -5.84 18.61 5.69
CA ASP A 37 -7.22 19.02 5.44
C ASP A 37 -8.03 17.92 4.73
N ASN A 38 -7.35 17.01 4.01
CA ASN A 38 -8.02 15.91 3.34
C ASN A 38 -8.30 14.77 4.32
N PRO A 39 -9.57 14.46 4.64
CA PRO A 39 -9.92 13.40 5.58
C PRO A 39 -9.51 12.00 5.08
N VAL A 40 -9.36 11.81 3.77
CA VAL A 40 -8.90 10.54 3.18
C VAL A 40 -7.42 10.33 3.46
N PHE A 41 -6.61 11.38 3.28
CA PHE A 41 -5.16 11.34 3.56
C PHE A 41 -4.89 11.12 5.05
N CYS A 42 -5.59 11.83 5.94
CA CYS A 42 -5.51 11.60 7.38
C CYS A 42 -5.89 10.16 7.77
N CYS A 43 -6.92 9.60 7.14
CA CYS A 43 -7.30 8.21 7.35
C CYS A 43 -6.19 7.24 6.90
N PHE A 44 -5.59 7.48 5.73
CA PHE A 44 -4.45 6.72 5.25
C PHE A 44 -3.25 6.80 6.20
N LEU A 45 -2.87 7.99 6.67
CA LEU A 45 -1.75 8.16 7.59
C LEU A 45 -1.95 7.40 8.91
N PHE A 46 -3.15 7.47 9.49
CA PHE A 46 -3.48 6.75 10.71
C PHE A 46 -3.38 5.23 10.52
N TRP A 47 -3.99 4.70 9.46
CA TRP A 47 -3.98 3.27 9.23
C TRP A 47 -2.60 2.73 8.81
N SER A 48 -1.86 3.52 8.04
CA SER A 48 -0.49 3.18 7.65
C SER A 48 0.44 3.15 8.86
N SER A 49 0.34 4.10 9.80
CA SER A 49 1.16 4.09 11.01
C SER A 49 0.87 2.86 11.88
N VAL A 50 -0.40 2.48 12.03
CA VAL A 50 -0.81 1.26 12.74
C VAL A 50 -0.23 0.00 12.08
N LEU A 51 -0.27 -0.10 10.75
CA LEU A 51 0.29 -1.23 10.00
C LEU A 51 1.82 -1.30 10.12
N VAL A 52 2.51 -0.16 10.09
CA VAL A 52 3.96 -0.08 10.28
C VAL A 52 4.35 -0.53 11.69
N ILE A 53 3.68 -0.01 12.72
CA ILE A 53 3.92 -0.41 14.12
C ILE A 53 3.75 -1.92 14.26
N LYS A 54 2.67 -2.49 13.70
CA LYS A 54 2.43 -3.93 13.68
C LYS A 54 3.57 -4.72 13.01
N MET A 55 4.08 -4.24 11.87
CA MET A 55 5.21 -4.89 11.20
C MET A 55 6.49 -4.87 12.04
N LEU A 56 6.77 -3.76 12.72
CA LEU A 56 7.89 -3.64 13.66
C LEU A 56 7.72 -4.62 14.84
N LEU A 57 6.53 -4.68 15.43
CA LEU A 57 6.22 -5.63 16.50
C LEU A 57 6.42 -7.09 16.06
N MET A 58 6.06 -7.44 14.82
CA MET A 58 6.31 -8.79 14.28
C MET A 58 7.81 -9.12 14.13
N SER A 59 8.63 -8.13 13.78
CA SER A 59 10.09 -8.31 13.75
C SER A 59 10.65 -8.55 15.16
N LEU A 60 10.21 -7.77 16.14
CA LEU A 60 10.55 -7.94 17.56
C LEU A 60 10.12 -9.31 18.10
N LEU A 61 8.90 -9.76 17.81
CA LEU A 61 8.41 -11.08 18.21
C LEU A 61 9.26 -12.22 17.61
N THR A 62 9.71 -12.07 16.37
CA THR A 62 10.62 -13.04 15.75
C THR A 62 11.94 -13.11 16.51
N ALA A 63 12.51 -11.95 16.88
CA ALA A 63 13.74 -11.89 17.67
C ALA A 63 13.54 -12.53 19.06
N LEU A 64 12.46 -12.18 19.78
CA LEU A 64 12.14 -12.75 21.09
C LEU A 64 11.97 -14.27 21.05
N GLN A 65 11.32 -14.79 20.01
CA GLN A 65 11.19 -16.25 19.84
C GLN A 65 12.53 -16.91 19.57
N ARG A 66 13.42 -16.30 18.79
CA ARG A 66 14.78 -16.81 18.59
C ARG A 66 15.54 -16.91 19.91
N PHE A 67 15.47 -15.88 20.75
CA PHE A 67 16.07 -15.92 22.09
C PHE A 67 15.42 -16.95 23.00
N ARG A 68 14.08 -17.10 22.96
CA ARG A 68 13.32 -18.04 23.80
C ARG A 68 13.62 -19.51 23.49
N PHE A 69 13.77 -19.83 22.20
CA PHE A 69 14.06 -21.19 21.72
C PHE A 69 15.55 -21.46 21.50
N LYS A 70 16.41 -20.43 21.65
CA LYS A 70 17.86 -20.49 21.39
C LYS A 70 18.22 -20.95 19.97
N VAL A 71 17.38 -20.58 19.01
CA VAL A 71 17.47 -20.97 17.60
C VAL A 71 18.09 -19.81 16.84
N PHE A 72 19.41 -19.86 16.70
CA PHE A 72 20.18 -18.84 16.01
C PHE A 72 20.66 -19.37 14.65
N PRO A 73 20.40 -18.64 13.55
CA PRO A 73 20.81 -19.05 12.21
C PRO A 73 22.31 -18.85 11.97
N ASN A 74 22.92 -17.99 12.78
CA ASN A 74 24.26 -17.48 12.62
C ASN A 74 25.13 -18.01 13.76
N ARG A 75 26.35 -18.45 13.43
CA ARG A 75 27.26 -19.09 14.40
C ARG A 75 27.79 -18.10 15.44
N GLU A 76 27.86 -16.82 15.08
CA GLU A 76 28.28 -15.72 15.94
C GLU A 76 27.25 -15.36 17.01
N ASP A 77 25.97 -15.66 16.77
CA ASP A 77 24.86 -15.40 17.72
C ASP A 77 24.68 -16.56 18.73
N LEU A 78 25.52 -17.60 18.64
CA LEU A 78 25.56 -18.71 19.59
C LEU A 78 26.21 -18.25 20.90
N PHE A 79 25.49 -17.46 21.70
CA PHE A 79 25.93 -17.07 23.04
C PHE A 79 26.22 -18.27 23.96
N PHE A 80 25.64 -19.44 23.67
CA PHE A 80 25.87 -20.68 24.40
C PHE A 80 26.74 -21.64 23.59
N LYS A 81 27.97 -21.83 24.05
CA LYS A 81 29.08 -22.62 23.47
C LYS A 81 28.77 -24.08 23.07
N ASN A 82 27.57 -24.59 23.38
CA ASN A 82 27.15 -25.99 23.18
C ASN A 82 25.85 -26.14 22.36
N THR A 83 25.45 -25.13 21.57
CA THR A 83 24.23 -25.21 20.76
C THR A 83 24.59 -25.34 19.28
N GLU A 84 24.14 -26.40 18.62
CA GLU A 84 24.26 -26.55 17.18
C GLU A 84 23.38 -25.53 16.45
N VAL A 85 23.78 -25.14 15.24
CA VAL A 85 23.00 -24.22 14.40
C VAL A 85 21.69 -24.91 14.02
N GLN A 86 20.63 -24.60 14.74
CA GLN A 86 19.28 -25.06 14.42
C GLN A 86 18.58 -23.96 13.64
N PHE A 87 18.15 -24.29 12.42
CA PHE A 87 17.44 -23.37 11.54
C PHE A 87 15.91 -23.48 11.66
N ASN A 88 15.42 -24.64 12.13
CA ASN A 88 14.07 -25.10 11.83
C ASN A 88 13.22 -25.31 13.10
N ASP A 89 13.09 -24.29 13.95
CA ASP A 89 12.04 -24.33 14.97
C ASP A 89 10.69 -23.96 14.33
N PRO A 90 9.67 -24.83 14.41
CA PRO A 90 8.37 -24.60 13.78
C PRO A 90 7.69 -23.30 14.23
N ASN A 91 7.95 -22.83 15.46
CA ASN A 91 7.35 -21.61 16.01
C ASN A 91 8.05 -20.36 15.47
N VAL A 92 9.38 -20.35 15.41
CA VAL A 92 10.17 -19.24 14.84
C VAL A 92 9.87 -19.10 13.34
N GLU A 93 9.83 -20.21 12.61
CA GLU A 93 9.47 -20.18 11.19
C GLU A 93 8.03 -19.76 10.95
N ARG A 94 7.12 -20.03 11.89
CA ARG A 94 5.74 -19.55 11.80
C ARG A 94 5.73 -18.04 11.79
N VAL A 95 6.28 -17.37 12.80
CA VAL A 95 6.28 -15.90 12.88
C VAL A 95 7.05 -15.28 11.71
N ARG A 96 8.18 -15.88 11.30
CA ARG A 96 8.91 -15.44 10.10
C ARG A 96 8.06 -15.48 8.83
N ARG A 97 7.25 -16.54 8.64
CA ARG A 97 6.30 -16.63 7.51
C ARG A 97 5.18 -15.59 7.62
N ALA A 98 4.70 -15.29 8.83
CA ALA A 98 3.74 -14.21 9.04
C ALA A 98 4.30 -12.86 8.63
N HIS A 99 5.51 -12.54 9.09
CA HIS A 99 6.19 -11.29 8.81
C HIS A 99 6.52 -11.14 7.32
N ARG A 100 6.96 -12.22 6.65
CA ARG A 100 7.13 -12.23 5.20
C ARG A 100 5.84 -11.92 4.46
N ASN A 101 4.74 -12.58 4.84
CA ASN A 101 3.43 -12.31 4.24
C ASN A 101 2.98 -10.87 4.47
N ASP A 102 3.29 -10.28 5.63
CA ASP A 102 3.07 -8.85 5.88
C ASP A 102 3.83 -7.97 4.88
N MET A 103 5.12 -8.22 4.66
CA MET A 103 5.90 -7.45 3.69
C MET A 103 5.37 -7.58 2.26
N GLU A 104 5.05 -8.81 1.83
CA GLU A 104 4.57 -9.07 0.46
C GLU A 104 3.22 -8.42 0.16
N ASN A 105 2.39 -8.15 1.17
CA ASN A 105 1.04 -7.60 0.98
C ASN A 105 0.91 -6.12 1.36
N ILE A 106 1.59 -5.69 2.43
CA ILE A 106 1.48 -4.30 2.93
C ILE A 106 2.28 -3.35 2.04
N LEU A 107 3.43 -3.77 1.51
CA LEU A 107 4.25 -2.90 0.65
C LEU A 107 3.52 -2.50 -0.65
N PRO A 108 2.94 -3.44 -1.44
CA PRO A 108 2.16 -3.06 -2.62
C PRO A 108 0.93 -2.22 -2.26
N TYR A 109 0.27 -2.54 -1.13
CA TYR A 109 -0.87 -1.77 -0.65
C TYR A 109 -0.49 -0.31 -0.34
N PHE A 110 0.63 -0.03 0.32
CA PHE A 110 1.07 1.34 0.58
C PHE A 110 1.31 2.13 -0.69
N THR A 111 2.00 1.52 -1.66
CA THR A 111 2.24 2.16 -2.97
C THR A 111 0.93 2.46 -3.67
N MET A 112 0.03 1.47 -3.76
CA MET A 112 -1.24 1.65 -4.46
C MET A 112 -2.21 2.58 -3.73
N ALA A 113 -2.26 2.57 -2.40
CA ALA A 113 -3.09 3.48 -1.62
C ALA A 113 -2.64 4.93 -1.79
N LEU A 114 -1.33 5.19 -1.85
CA LEU A 114 -0.82 6.53 -2.13
C LEU A 114 -1.21 7.00 -3.53
N LEU A 115 -1.01 6.16 -4.55
CA LEU A 115 -1.42 6.44 -5.93
C LEU A 115 -2.94 6.65 -6.04
N TYR A 116 -3.72 5.87 -5.30
CA TYR A 116 -5.17 5.99 -5.24
C TYR A 116 -5.62 7.32 -4.65
N ILE A 117 -4.90 7.92 -3.69
CA ILE A 117 -5.25 9.24 -3.15
C ILE A 117 -5.00 10.34 -4.20
N CYS A 118 -3.94 10.20 -5.00
CA CYS A 118 -3.56 11.19 -6.02
C CYS A 118 -4.59 11.35 -7.16
N ILE A 119 -5.45 10.36 -7.38
CA ILE A 119 -6.51 10.42 -8.41
C ILE A 119 -7.82 11.02 -7.90
N ASN A 120 -7.85 11.54 -6.66
CA ASN A 120 -9.04 12.11 -6.00
C ASN A 120 -10.30 11.21 -6.08
N PRO A 121 -10.24 10.00 -5.50
CA PRO A 121 -11.35 9.06 -5.53
C PRO A 121 -12.46 9.50 -4.58
N SER A 122 -13.61 8.84 -4.68
CA SER A 122 -14.71 9.08 -3.73
C SER A 122 -14.26 8.87 -2.28
N PRO A 123 -14.40 9.89 -1.40
CA PRO A 123 -13.84 9.84 -0.05
C PRO A 123 -14.53 8.80 0.86
N ALA A 124 -15.77 8.41 0.55
CA ALA A 124 -16.45 7.34 1.26
C ALA A 124 -15.84 5.97 0.94
N ILE A 125 -15.58 5.71 -0.34
CA ILE A 125 -15.02 4.44 -0.83
C ILE A 125 -13.58 4.29 -0.34
N ALA A 126 -12.75 5.32 -0.52
CA ALA A 126 -11.35 5.31 -0.11
C ALA A 126 -11.18 5.03 1.40
N ARG A 127 -11.95 5.72 2.25
CA ARG A 127 -11.91 5.50 3.71
C ARG A 127 -12.32 4.08 4.10
N ASN A 128 -13.32 3.51 3.44
CA ASN A 128 -13.75 2.15 3.72
C ASN A 128 -12.71 1.12 3.28
N LEU A 129 -12.10 1.29 2.09
CA LEU A 129 -11.03 0.42 1.62
C LEU A 129 -9.85 0.40 2.59
N PHE A 130 -9.41 1.57 3.07
CA PHE A 130 -8.28 1.65 4.01
C PHE A 130 -8.57 1.03 5.37
N ARG A 131 -9.81 1.17 5.87
CA ARG A 131 -10.25 0.53 7.12
C ARG A 131 -10.30 -0.98 6.96
N VAL A 132 -10.96 -1.48 5.92
CA VAL A 132 -11.13 -2.93 5.69
C VAL A 132 -9.78 -3.60 5.47
N ALA A 133 -8.91 -3.02 4.65
CA ALA A 133 -7.56 -3.52 4.42
C ALA A 133 -6.77 -3.64 5.74
N SER A 134 -6.75 -2.57 6.53
CA SER A 134 -5.97 -2.54 7.77
C SER A 134 -6.51 -3.48 8.83
N ILE A 135 -7.83 -3.47 9.06
CA ILE A 135 -8.49 -4.37 10.03
C ILE A 135 -8.28 -5.84 9.63
N ALA A 136 -8.44 -6.17 8.34
CA ALA A 136 -8.21 -7.53 7.85
C ALA A 136 -6.77 -7.99 8.11
N ARG A 137 -5.77 -7.10 7.98
CA ARG A 137 -4.36 -7.43 8.28
C ARG A 137 -4.09 -7.59 9.76
N ILE A 138 -4.70 -6.76 10.61
CA ILE A 138 -4.56 -6.88 12.06
C ILE A 138 -5.16 -8.22 12.51
N ILE A 139 -6.38 -8.55 12.06
CA ILE A 139 -7.03 -9.84 12.34
C ILE A 139 -6.17 -11.00 11.84
N HIS A 140 -5.65 -10.92 10.61
CA HIS A 140 -4.79 -11.97 10.08
C HIS A 140 -3.56 -12.22 10.93
N THR A 141 -2.89 -11.16 11.39
CA THR A 141 -1.74 -11.32 12.28
C THR A 141 -2.11 -11.88 13.65
N LEU A 142 -3.24 -11.46 14.22
CA LEU A 142 -3.71 -11.98 15.51
C LEU A 142 -4.02 -13.46 15.41
N VAL A 143 -4.79 -13.84 14.39
CA VAL A 143 -5.08 -15.24 14.09
C VAL A 143 -3.78 -16.00 13.88
N TYR A 144 -2.95 -15.59 12.92
CA TYR A 144 -1.79 -16.40 12.53
C TYR A 144 -0.69 -16.51 13.60
N ALA A 145 -0.46 -15.46 14.38
CA ALA A 145 0.61 -15.45 15.40
C ALA A 145 0.16 -16.06 16.73
N PHE A 146 -1.09 -15.87 17.16
CA PHE A 146 -1.55 -16.31 18.49
C PHE A 146 -2.38 -17.59 18.45
N TYR A 147 -3.18 -17.84 17.41
CA TYR A 147 -4.06 -19.01 17.36
C TYR A 147 -3.88 -19.78 16.05
N PRO A 148 -3.30 -20.99 16.06
CA PRO A 148 -3.07 -21.75 14.84
C PRO A 148 -4.39 -22.21 14.20
N VAL A 149 -5.02 -21.33 13.41
CA VAL A 149 -6.19 -21.66 12.61
C VAL A 149 -5.70 -22.44 11.39
N PRO A 150 -6.20 -23.66 11.16
CA PRO A 150 -5.93 -24.41 9.94
C PRO A 150 -6.41 -23.62 8.70
N GLN A 151 -5.95 -24.00 7.51
CA GLN A 151 -6.48 -23.46 6.24
C GLN A 151 -8.02 -23.54 6.30
N PRO A 152 -8.77 -22.43 6.13
CA PRO A 152 -8.70 -21.47 5.01
C PRO A 152 -8.40 -20.00 5.36
N ALA A 153 -8.19 -19.66 6.64
CA ALA A 153 -8.08 -18.26 7.09
C ALA A 153 -6.96 -17.45 6.39
N ARG A 154 -5.86 -18.13 6.04
CA ARG A 154 -4.74 -17.52 5.28
C ARG A 154 -5.15 -17.10 3.87
N VAL A 155 -5.90 -17.94 3.16
CA VAL A 155 -6.31 -17.67 1.79
C VAL A 155 -7.26 -16.49 1.75
N ILE A 156 -8.20 -16.43 2.69
CA ILE A 156 -9.18 -15.34 2.79
C ILE A 156 -8.47 -14.00 3.04
N SER A 157 -7.49 -13.96 3.94
CA SER A 157 -6.74 -12.72 4.22
C SER A 157 -5.87 -12.28 3.05
N TRP A 158 -5.18 -13.23 2.40
CA TRP A 158 -4.40 -12.94 1.19
C TRP A 158 -5.30 -12.40 0.08
N PHE A 159 -6.42 -13.07 -0.17
CA PHE A 159 -7.40 -12.68 -1.18
C PHE A 159 -8.00 -11.31 -0.91
N THR A 160 -8.31 -10.99 0.35
CA THR A 160 -8.87 -9.69 0.72
C THR A 160 -7.91 -8.55 0.36
N MET A 161 -6.64 -8.67 0.74
CA MET A 161 -5.66 -7.61 0.45
C MET A 161 -5.33 -7.53 -1.05
N TYR A 162 -5.22 -8.70 -1.69
CA TYR A 162 -5.00 -8.80 -3.12
C TYR A 162 -6.13 -8.14 -3.92
N ALA A 163 -7.39 -8.43 -3.58
CA ALA A 163 -8.56 -7.86 -4.22
C ALA A 163 -8.64 -6.33 -4.04
N ILE A 164 -8.36 -5.81 -2.85
CA ILE A 164 -8.33 -4.36 -2.59
C ILE A 164 -7.22 -3.67 -3.40
N THR A 165 -6.03 -4.27 -3.43
CA THR A 165 -4.89 -3.71 -4.17
C THR A 165 -5.13 -3.74 -5.68
N MET A 166 -5.70 -4.83 -6.20
CA MET A 166 -6.11 -4.96 -7.60
C MET A 166 -7.18 -3.94 -7.96
N TYR A 167 -8.19 -3.74 -7.11
CA TYR A 167 -9.21 -2.72 -7.34
C TYR A 167 -8.61 -1.32 -7.47
N MET A 168 -7.74 -0.92 -6.52
CA MET A 168 -7.06 0.38 -6.59
C MET A 168 -6.18 0.49 -7.84
N ALA A 169 -5.49 -0.59 -8.22
CA ALA A 169 -4.65 -0.62 -9.42
C ALA A 169 -5.45 -0.48 -10.71
N SER A 170 -6.58 -1.18 -10.82
CA SER A 170 -7.47 -1.06 -11.98
C SER A 170 -8.06 0.34 -12.09
N ASP A 171 -8.53 0.93 -10.98
CA ASP A 171 -9.12 2.27 -11.00
C ASP A 171 -8.09 3.34 -11.39
N VAL A 172 -6.90 3.32 -10.76
CA VAL A 172 -5.79 4.22 -11.12
C VAL A 172 -5.37 4.01 -12.57
N GLY A 173 -5.19 2.77 -13.02
CA GLY A 173 -4.77 2.46 -14.39
C GLY A 173 -5.78 2.95 -15.44
N LEU A 174 -7.07 2.72 -15.22
CA LEU A 174 -8.13 3.17 -16.14
C LEU A 174 -8.24 4.69 -16.19
N GLN A 175 -8.09 5.37 -15.06
CA GLN A 175 -8.12 6.83 -15.03
C GLN A 175 -6.89 7.44 -15.70
N MET A 176 -5.71 6.86 -15.49
CA MET A 176 -4.46 7.33 -16.11
C MET A 176 -4.38 7.05 -17.61
N LEU A 177 -5.04 5.99 -18.10
CA LEU A 177 -5.12 5.71 -19.54
C LEU A 177 -5.69 6.89 -20.35
N LYS A 178 -6.59 7.69 -19.76
CA LYS A 178 -7.17 8.86 -20.44
C LYS A 178 -6.15 9.97 -20.73
N TYR A 179 -4.99 9.94 -20.09
CA TYR A 179 -3.95 10.95 -20.20
C TYR A 179 -2.78 10.51 -21.09
N ILE A 180 -2.83 9.30 -21.64
CA ILE A 180 -1.86 8.72 -22.59
C ILE A 180 -2.53 8.62 -23.95
#